data_AF-A0A1V0ALC0-F1
#
_entry.id   AF-A0A1V0ALC0-F1
#
_cell.length_a   1.000
_cell.length_b   1.000
_cell.length_c   1.000
_cell.angle_alpha   90.00
_cell.angle_beta   90.00
_cell.angle_gamma   90.00
#
_symmetry.space_group_name_H-M   'P 1'
#
loop_
_entity.id
_entity.type
_entity.pdbx_description
1 polymer ?
#
loop_
_entity_poly.entity_id
_entity_poly.type
_entity_poly.pdbx_seq_one_letter_code
_entity_poly.pdbx_strand_id
1 'polypeptide(L)'
;MRPDRPAGPVTFETFLARALDDPDVLGVVLSGSQAREGAATAHSDHDVYVIVADGSAFPPRRDAVLDVAVMTLGEFREHALPGSGTAWDRYSFAYAKVLKDTGGIADLVTAKGTLSPEEARSLAPEALGAFLNSAYRSLKNDRAGDLLAARLDAADAVGSYLTYVFALHGRVRPYNKYLAWELRHHPLSLPMWSHEELLPLLEATLSPETASAVRRLLNDLEPRARAAGHGEEFDGWGDDLAFMRGR
;
A
#
# COMPACT_ATOMS: atom_id res chain seq x y z
N MET A 1 -51.52 -9.63 2.48
CA MET A 1 -50.06 -9.81 2.61
C MET A 1 -49.46 -9.71 1.22
N ARG A 2 -48.97 -8.52 0.84
CA ARG A 2 -48.28 -8.35 -0.45
C ARG A 2 -46.89 -8.98 -0.30
N PRO A 3 -46.40 -9.76 -1.27
CA PRO A 3 -45.01 -10.18 -1.24
C PRO A 3 -44.15 -8.92 -1.29
N ASP A 4 -43.19 -8.84 -0.36
CA ASP A 4 -42.19 -7.78 -0.34
C ASP A 4 -41.56 -7.68 -1.74
N ARG A 5 -41.67 -6.50 -2.31
CA ARG A 5 -40.95 -6.13 -3.52
C ARG A 5 -39.46 -6.33 -3.19
N PRO A 6 -38.64 -7.01 -4.03
CA PRO A 6 -37.21 -7.05 -3.80
C PRO A 6 -36.74 -5.60 -3.65
N ALA A 7 -36.07 -5.31 -2.52
CA ALA A 7 -35.45 -4.00 -2.31
C ALA A 7 -34.64 -3.68 -3.57
N GLY A 8 -34.88 -2.51 -4.17
CA GLY A 8 -34.12 -2.07 -5.33
C GLY A 8 -32.61 -2.08 -5.04
N PRO A 9 -31.76 -1.95 -6.06
CA PRO A 9 -30.31 -1.90 -5.84
C PRO A 9 -30.00 -0.80 -4.82
N VAL A 10 -29.42 -1.19 -3.68
CA VAL A 10 -29.10 -0.24 -2.62
C VAL A 10 -27.91 0.59 -3.09
N THR A 11 -28.12 1.90 -3.17
CA THR A 11 -27.09 2.88 -3.54
C THR A 11 -26.17 3.16 -2.35
N PHE A 12 -25.01 3.77 -2.62
CA PHE A 12 -24.10 4.23 -1.56
C PHE A 12 -24.78 5.21 -0.60
N GLU A 13 -25.59 6.14 -1.11
CA GLU A 13 -26.29 7.16 -0.30
C GLU A 13 -27.31 6.52 0.63
N THR A 14 -28.08 5.54 0.13
CA THR A 14 -29.08 4.84 0.94
C THR A 14 -28.41 3.98 2.02
N PHE A 15 -27.31 3.32 1.68
CA PHE A 15 -26.48 2.59 2.64
C PHE A 15 -25.89 3.52 3.70
N LEU A 16 -25.31 4.65 3.29
CA LEU A 16 -24.67 5.60 4.16
C LEU A 16 -25.69 6.18 5.14
N ALA A 17 -26.86 6.63 4.68
CA ALA A 17 -27.92 7.13 5.55
C ALA A 17 -28.27 6.11 6.66
N ARG A 18 -28.44 4.83 6.29
CA ARG A 18 -28.71 3.75 7.27
C ARG A 18 -27.58 3.59 8.29
N ALA A 19 -26.33 3.61 7.84
CA ALA A 19 -25.17 3.47 8.73
C ALA A 19 -24.99 4.68 9.67
N LEU A 20 -25.34 5.88 9.19
CA LEU A 20 -25.30 7.10 9.98
C LEU A 20 -26.37 7.09 11.08
N ASP A 21 -27.58 6.63 10.79
CA ASP A 21 -28.70 6.59 11.73
C ASP A 21 -28.62 5.43 12.75
N ASP A 22 -27.82 4.40 12.50
CA ASP A 22 -27.69 3.24 13.38
C ASP A 22 -26.87 3.58 14.65
N PRO A 23 -27.45 3.45 15.87
CA PRO A 23 -26.76 3.78 17.12
C PRO A 23 -25.63 2.80 17.47
N ASP A 24 -25.64 1.58 16.93
CA ASP A 24 -24.59 0.58 17.16
C ASP A 24 -23.41 0.78 16.20
N VAL A 25 -23.54 1.63 15.19
CA VAL A 25 -22.41 2.03 14.33
C VAL A 25 -21.64 3.17 15.00
N LEU A 26 -20.38 2.90 15.33
CA LEU A 26 -19.46 3.83 15.98
C LEU A 26 -18.62 4.64 14.98
N GLY A 27 -18.37 4.06 13.80
CA GLY A 27 -17.56 4.70 12.77
C GLY A 27 -17.94 4.26 11.37
N VAL A 28 -17.81 5.17 10.40
CA VAL A 28 -17.91 4.86 8.98
C VAL A 28 -16.71 5.49 8.28
N VAL A 29 -15.92 4.67 7.60
CA VAL A 29 -14.71 5.11 6.90
C VAL A 29 -14.81 4.72 5.43
N LEU A 30 -14.85 5.71 4.55
CA LEU A 30 -14.76 5.53 3.11
C LEU A 30 -13.29 5.46 2.70
N SER A 31 -12.94 4.37 2.02
CA SER A 31 -11.61 4.10 1.48
C SER A 31 -11.66 4.08 -0.05
N GLY A 32 -10.65 3.48 -0.68
CA GLY A 32 -10.67 3.20 -2.10
C GLY A 32 -10.64 4.44 -3.00
N SER A 33 -11.12 4.23 -4.22
CA SER A 33 -11.00 5.24 -5.27
C SER A 33 -11.96 6.41 -5.00
N GLN A 34 -13.07 6.17 -4.32
CA GLN A 34 -14.06 7.19 -3.97
C GLN A 34 -13.58 8.12 -2.83
N ALA A 35 -12.66 7.66 -1.99
CA ALA A 35 -12.00 8.52 -1.01
C ALA A 35 -10.93 9.43 -1.64
N ARG A 36 -10.29 9.00 -2.72
CA ARG A 36 -9.12 9.65 -3.33
C ARG A 36 -9.54 10.50 -4.53
N GLU A 37 -9.39 11.82 -4.42
CA GLU A 37 -9.81 12.76 -5.47
C GLU A 37 -9.18 12.41 -6.83
N GLY A 38 -10.01 12.30 -7.87
CA GLY A 38 -9.56 11.95 -9.23
C GLY A 38 -9.14 10.50 -9.44
N ALA A 39 -9.25 9.61 -8.45
CA ALA A 39 -8.92 8.19 -8.60
C ALA A 39 -10.10 7.30 -9.01
N ALA A 40 -11.34 7.76 -8.77
CA ALA A 40 -12.55 7.02 -9.13
C ALA A 40 -12.77 6.95 -10.65
N THR A 41 -13.26 5.80 -11.11
CA THR A 41 -13.64 5.52 -12.50
C THR A 41 -15.08 5.00 -12.55
N ALA A 42 -15.63 4.84 -13.77
CA ALA A 42 -16.94 4.22 -13.97
C ALA A 42 -17.04 2.76 -13.46
N HIS A 43 -15.90 2.13 -13.14
CA HIS A 43 -15.82 0.77 -12.61
C HIS A 43 -15.47 0.73 -11.11
N SER A 44 -15.47 1.88 -10.43
CA SER A 44 -15.17 1.95 -9.00
C SER A 44 -16.42 1.69 -8.16
N ASP A 45 -16.30 0.73 -7.25
CA ASP A 45 -17.18 0.53 -6.11
C ASP A 45 -16.84 1.51 -4.97
N HIS A 46 -17.61 1.43 -3.88
CA HIS A 46 -17.33 2.13 -2.63
C HIS A 46 -16.80 1.12 -1.60
N ASP A 47 -15.51 1.22 -1.30
CA ASP A 47 -14.86 0.51 -0.20
C ASP A 47 -15.21 1.20 1.13
N VAL A 48 -15.96 0.55 2.01
CA VAL A 48 -16.42 1.13 3.29
C VAL A 48 -16.08 0.21 4.46
N TYR A 49 -15.48 0.78 5.50
CA TYR A 49 -15.34 0.14 6.80
C TYR A 49 -16.42 0.68 7.73
N VAL A 50 -17.22 -0.20 8.31
CA VAL A 50 -18.21 0.12 9.34
C VAL A 50 -17.71 -0.44 10.66
N ILE A 51 -17.41 0.46 11.59
CA ILE A 51 -16.95 0.13 12.92
C ILE A 51 -18.18 0.11 13.82
N VAL A 52 -18.42 -1.01 14.51
CA VAL A 52 -19.62 -1.23 15.32
C VAL A 52 -19.30 -1.49 16.79
N ALA A 53 -20.31 -1.31 17.64
CA ALA A 53 -20.29 -1.77 19.02
C ALA A 53 -20.32 -3.31 19.08
N ASP A 54 -19.83 -3.86 20.19
CA ASP A 54 -19.87 -5.30 20.43
C ASP A 54 -21.31 -5.83 20.42
N GLY A 55 -21.54 -6.93 19.72
CA GLY A 55 -22.88 -7.54 19.59
C GLY A 55 -23.79 -6.89 18.54
N SER A 56 -23.33 -5.87 17.81
CA SER A 56 -24.06 -5.31 16.68
C SER A 56 -24.33 -6.37 15.60
N ALA A 57 -25.53 -6.33 15.03
CA ALA A 57 -25.94 -7.20 13.92
C ALA A 57 -25.74 -6.55 12.54
N PHE A 58 -24.98 -5.45 12.44
CA PHE A 58 -24.79 -4.76 11.16
C PHE A 58 -24.10 -5.70 10.14
N PRO A 59 -24.73 -6.01 9.00
CA PRO A 59 -24.23 -7.03 8.10
C PRO A 59 -23.10 -6.50 7.20
N PRO A 60 -22.06 -7.31 6.92
CA PRO A 60 -21.14 -7.02 5.83
C PRO A 60 -21.85 -7.15 4.48
N ARG A 61 -21.24 -6.60 3.44
CA ARG A 61 -21.82 -6.63 2.09
C ARG A 61 -20.74 -6.57 1.03
N ARG A 62 -20.91 -7.29 -0.07
CA ARG A 62 -20.05 -7.16 -1.25
C ARG A 62 -20.85 -7.35 -2.53
N ASP A 63 -20.87 -6.32 -3.37
CA ASP A 63 -21.43 -6.35 -4.72
C ASP A 63 -20.71 -5.35 -5.64
N ALA A 64 -21.26 -5.11 -6.83
CA ALA A 64 -20.65 -4.25 -7.84
C ALA A 64 -20.60 -2.75 -7.47
N VAL A 65 -21.32 -2.32 -6.43
CA VAL A 65 -21.40 -0.92 -6.00
C VAL A 65 -20.73 -0.70 -4.64
N LEU A 66 -20.80 -1.69 -3.75
CA LEU A 66 -20.37 -1.60 -2.36
C LEU A 66 -19.53 -2.81 -1.95
N ASP A 67 -18.36 -2.55 -1.34
CA ASP A 67 -17.59 -3.51 -0.56
C ASP A 67 -17.52 -3.00 0.89
N VAL A 68 -18.24 -3.65 1.79
CA VAL A 68 -18.46 -3.24 3.18
C VAL A 68 -17.83 -4.25 4.12
N ALA A 69 -16.72 -3.85 4.73
CA ALA A 69 -16.10 -4.54 5.84
C ALA A 69 -16.71 -4.06 7.16
N VAL A 70 -17.24 -4.98 7.96
CA VAL A 70 -17.77 -4.67 9.31
C VAL A 70 -16.85 -5.27 10.34
N MET A 71 -16.52 -4.50 11.37
CA MET A 71 -15.70 -4.95 12.50
C MET A 71 -16.05 -4.18 13.78
N THR A 72 -15.84 -4.81 14.92
CA THR A 72 -15.95 -4.16 16.23
C THR A 72 -14.86 -3.10 16.39
N LEU A 73 -15.05 -2.17 17.33
CA LEU A 73 -13.99 -1.20 17.68
C LEU A 73 -12.71 -1.89 18.17
N GLY A 74 -12.82 -3.02 18.88
CA GLY A 74 -11.68 -3.82 19.32
C GLY A 74 -10.87 -4.35 18.14
N GLU A 75 -11.53 -5.03 17.20
CA GLU A 75 -10.91 -5.51 15.96
C GLU A 75 -10.31 -4.37 15.13
N PHE A 76 -11.02 -3.24 15.01
CA PHE A 76 -10.53 -2.09 14.26
C PHE A 76 -9.24 -1.50 14.84
N ARG A 77 -9.07 -1.52 16.18
CA ARG A 77 -7.82 -1.04 16.81
C ARG A 77 -6.62 -1.84 16.34
N GLU A 78 -6.75 -3.15 16.22
CA GLU A 78 -5.66 -4.06 15.80
C GLU A 78 -5.52 -4.17 14.28
N HIS A 79 -6.61 -3.99 13.53
CA HIS A 79 -6.63 -4.16 12.08
C HIS A 79 -5.61 -3.28 11.37
N ALA A 80 -4.93 -3.85 10.37
CA ALA A 80 -3.91 -3.20 9.57
C ALA A 80 -2.67 -2.67 10.32
N LEU A 81 -2.48 -3.06 11.59
CA LEU A 81 -1.24 -2.82 12.33
C LEU A 81 -0.21 -3.92 12.07
N PRO A 82 1.08 -3.70 12.34
CA PRO A 82 2.12 -4.71 12.16
C PRO A 82 1.80 -5.95 13.01
N GLY A 83 1.95 -7.14 12.44
CA GLY A 83 1.66 -8.40 13.12
C GLY A 83 0.17 -8.80 13.20
N SER A 84 -0.77 -7.96 12.74
CA SER A 84 -2.22 -8.26 12.82
C SER A 84 -2.69 -9.36 11.84
N GLY A 85 -1.85 -9.81 10.92
CA GLY A 85 -2.24 -10.63 9.76
C GLY A 85 -3.01 -9.85 8.67
N THR A 86 -3.40 -8.60 8.95
CA THR A 86 -4.08 -7.69 8.02
C THR A 86 -3.28 -6.44 7.69
N ALA A 87 -2.00 -6.41 8.06
CA ALA A 87 -1.08 -5.29 7.80
C ALA A 87 -1.01 -4.85 6.32
N TRP A 88 -1.30 -5.77 5.39
CA TRP A 88 -1.39 -5.47 3.96
C TRP A 88 -2.48 -4.43 3.63
N ASP A 89 -3.51 -4.31 4.48
CA ASP A 89 -4.66 -3.43 4.27
C ASP A 89 -4.37 -1.98 4.72
N ARG A 90 -3.19 -1.70 5.24
CA ARG A 90 -2.87 -0.44 5.90
C ARG A 90 -3.02 0.79 5.00
N TYR A 91 -2.69 0.65 3.72
CA TYR A 91 -2.84 1.74 2.77
C TYR A 91 -4.30 2.14 2.52
N SER A 92 -5.27 1.27 2.83
CA SER A 92 -6.69 1.61 2.76
C SER A 92 -7.01 2.83 3.62
N PHE A 93 -6.34 3.00 4.77
CA PHE A 93 -6.53 4.13 5.68
C PHE A 93 -5.75 5.39 5.28
N ALA A 94 -4.76 5.27 4.40
CA ALA A 94 -4.09 6.44 3.83
C ALA A 94 -5.08 7.21 2.94
N TYR A 95 -5.34 8.47 3.28
CA TYR A 95 -6.29 9.36 2.58
C TYR A 95 -7.75 8.87 2.61
N ALA A 96 -8.10 8.01 3.57
CA ALA A 96 -9.49 7.62 3.81
C ALA A 96 -10.30 8.80 4.37
N LYS A 97 -11.61 8.80 4.13
CA LYS A 97 -12.55 9.80 4.65
C LYS A 97 -13.39 9.19 5.76
N VAL A 98 -13.34 9.80 6.94
CA VAL A 98 -14.19 9.41 8.07
C VAL A 98 -15.52 10.14 7.91
N LEU A 99 -16.59 9.38 7.71
CA LEU A 99 -17.95 9.87 7.49
C LEU A 99 -18.79 9.88 8.77
N LYS A 100 -18.42 9.04 9.75
CA LYS A 100 -18.99 9.01 11.10
C LYS A 100 -17.90 8.68 12.10
N ASP A 101 -17.92 9.36 13.23
CA ASP A 101 -17.04 9.12 14.37
C ASP A 101 -17.80 9.41 15.67
N THR A 102 -18.02 8.39 16.49
CA THR A 102 -18.66 8.53 17.81
C THR A 102 -17.64 8.52 18.96
N GLY A 103 -16.33 8.49 18.67
CA GLY A 103 -15.28 8.58 19.68
C GLY A 103 -13.93 7.98 19.28
N GLY A 104 -13.15 8.70 18.48
CA GLY A 104 -11.73 8.43 18.22
C GLY A 104 -11.44 7.59 16.98
N ILE A 105 -12.42 7.40 16.08
CA ILE A 105 -12.22 6.66 14.83
C ILE A 105 -11.28 7.43 13.90
N ALA A 106 -11.38 8.76 13.86
CA ALA A 106 -10.51 9.58 13.04
C ALA A 106 -9.04 9.47 13.44
N ASP A 107 -8.74 9.49 14.74
CA ASP A 107 -7.37 9.33 15.25
C ASP A 107 -6.79 7.95 14.88
N LEU A 108 -7.60 6.90 14.99
CA LEU A 108 -7.21 5.54 14.58
C LEU A 108 -6.92 5.46 13.07
N VAL A 109 -7.76 6.08 12.23
CA VAL A 109 -7.54 6.13 10.78
C VAL A 109 -6.25 6.88 10.44
N THR A 110 -6.01 8.04 11.06
CA THR A 110 -4.78 8.82 10.86
C THR A 110 -3.54 8.03 11.27
N ALA A 111 -3.58 7.35 12.42
CA ALA A 111 -2.47 6.52 12.88
C ALA A 111 -2.18 5.36 11.92
N LYS A 112 -3.22 4.69 11.39
CA LYS A 112 -3.06 3.59 10.42
C LYS A 112 -2.53 4.09 9.07
N GLY A 113 -2.95 5.26 8.61
CA GLY A 113 -2.58 5.81 7.30
C GLY A 113 -1.12 6.23 7.16
N THR A 114 -0.34 6.22 8.23
CA THR A 114 1.08 6.60 8.26
C THR A 114 1.93 5.55 8.98
N LEU A 115 3.25 5.66 8.84
CA LEU A 115 4.19 4.90 9.67
C LEU A 115 4.73 5.82 10.76
N SER A 116 4.65 5.36 12.00
CA SER A 116 5.42 6.00 13.08
C SER A 116 6.92 5.89 12.81
N PRO A 117 7.75 6.75 13.43
CA PRO A 117 9.20 6.65 13.28
C PRO A 117 9.77 5.29 13.70
N GLU A 118 9.14 4.60 14.65
CA GLU A 118 9.56 3.26 15.08
C GLU A 118 9.21 2.21 14.04
N GLU A 119 7.98 2.21 13.52
CA GLU A 119 7.58 1.30 12.44
C GLU A 119 8.44 1.49 11.20
N ALA A 120 8.75 2.74 10.82
CA ALA A 120 9.62 3.03 9.70
C ALA A 120 11.05 2.50 9.92
N ARG A 121 11.62 2.67 11.13
CA ARG A 121 12.96 2.13 11.48
C ARG A 121 13.02 0.61 11.46
N SER A 122 11.94 -0.07 11.83
CA SER A 122 11.89 -1.53 11.80
C SER A 122 11.64 -2.07 10.39
N LEU A 123 10.73 -1.45 9.63
CA LEU A 123 10.32 -1.90 8.30
C LEU A 123 11.37 -1.64 7.21
N ALA A 124 12.07 -0.51 7.29
CA ALA A 124 13.02 -0.10 6.27
C ALA A 124 14.16 -1.13 6.05
N PRO A 125 14.96 -1.54 7.03
CA PRO A 125 16.04 -2.49 6.80
C PRO A 125 15.53 -3.84 6.26
N GLU A 126 14.40 -4.35 6.75
CA GLU A 126 13.79 -5.59 6.24
C GLU A 126 13.42 -5.46 4.74
N ALA A 127 12.74 -4.37 4.37
CA ALA A 127 12.37 -4.11 2.99
C ALA A 127 13.61 -3.91 2.09
N LEU A 128 14.66 -3.26 2.61
CA LEU A 128 15.92 -3.10 1.89
C LEU A 128 16.60 -4.44 1.64
N GLY A 129 16.73 -5.29 2.66
CA GLY A 129 17.31 -6.63 2.52
C GLY A 129 16.53 -7.49 1.51
N ALA A 130 15.19 -7.45 1.56
CA ALA A 130 14.35 -8.14 0.59
C ALA A 130 14.53 -7.60 -0.84
N PHE A 131 14.66 -6.28 -1.02
CA PHE A 131 14.98 -5.69 -2.33
C PHE A 131 16.33 -6.16 -2.85
N LEU A 132 17.39 -6.11 -2.03
CA LEU A 132 18.73 -6.52 -2.41
C LEU A 132 18.77 -8.00 -2.80
N ASN A 133 18.05 -8.86 -2.08
CA ASN A 133 17.96 -10.28 -2.39
C ASN A 133 17.33 -10.54 -3.76
N SER A 134 16.16 -9.96 -4.01
CA SER A 134 15.47 -10.12 -5.29
C SER A 134 16.24 -9.47 -6.44
N ALA A 135 16.86 -8.31 -6.23
CA ALA A 135 17.72 -7.65 -7.22
C ALA A 135 18.93 -8.52 -7.59
N TYR A 136 19.59 -9.14 -6.60
CA TYR A 136 20.70 -10.07 -6.85
C TYR A 136 20.25 -11.27 -7.68
N ARG A 137 19.13 -11.92 -7.32
CA ARG A 137 18.60 -13.07 -8.08
C ARG A 137 18.24 -12.69 -9.51
N SER A 138 17.58 -11.53 -9.69
CA SER A 138 17.26 -10.98 -11.00
C SER A 138 18.51 -10.83 -11.88
N LEU A 139 19.55 -10.16 -11.38
CA LEU A 139 20.80 -9.94 -12.11
C LEU A 139 21.57 -11.24 -12.37
N LYS A 140 21.51 -12.19 -11.43
CA LYS A 140 22.14 -13.50 -11.59
C LYS A 140 21.46 -14.32 -12.69
N ASN A 141 20.13 -14.29 -12.76
CA ASN A 141 19.34 -14.97 -13.78
C ASN A 141 19.55 -14.34 -15.16
N ASP A 142 19.62 -13.01 -15.24
CA ASP A 142 19.95 -12.29 -16.47
C ASP A 142 21.34 -12.69 -17.00
N ARG A 143 22.36 -12.71 -16.12
CA ARG A 143 23.71 -13.18 -16.48
C ARG A 143 23.72 -14.64 -16.97
N ALA A 144 22.80 -15.48 -16.48
CA ALA A 144 22.65 -16.87 -16.92
C ALA A 144 21.83 -17.03 -18.21
N GLY A 145 21.25 -15.95 -18.74
CA GLY A 145 20.38 -15.96 -19.92
C GLY A 145 18.94 -16.38 -19.65
N ASP A 146 18.54 -16.57 -18.38
CA ASP A 146 17.16 -16.86 -17.99
C ASP A 146 16.36 -15.56 -17.81
N LEU A 147 15.97 -14.97 -18.95
CA LEU A 147 15.33 -13.66 -18.99
C LEU A 147 13.95 -13.63 -18.32
N LEU A 148 13.23 -14.75 -18.31
CA LEU A 148 11.93 -14.82 -17.63
C LEU A 148 12.12 -14.82 -16.12
N ALA A 149 13.01 -15.67 -15.60
CA ALA A 149 13.32 -15.68 -14.17
C ALA A 149 13.87 -14.32 -13.71
N ALA A 150 14.72 -13.67 -14.52
CA ALA A 150 15.23 -12.34 -14.24
C ALA A 150 14.12 -11.30 -14.04
N ARG A 151 13.11 -11.29 -14.91
CA ARG A 151 11.95 -10.38 -14.83
C ARG A 151 11.03 -10.68 -13.66
N LEU A 152 10.82 -11.96 -13.34
CA LEU A 152 10.01 -12.36 -12.18
C LEU A 152 10.68 -11.92 -10.86
N ASP A 153 11.99 -12.14 -10.71
CA ASP A 153 12.73 -11.63 -9.54
C ASP A 153 12.76 -10.10 -9.50
N ALA A 154 12.81 -9.42 -10.66
CA ALA A 154 12.70 -7.97 -10.71
C ALA A 154 11.32 -7.49 -10.24
N ALA A 155 10.24 -8.18 -10.63
CA ALA A 155 8.89 -7.90 -10.14
C ALA A 155 8.78 -8.06 -8.63
N ASP A 156 9.40 -9.10 -8.06
CA ASP A 156 9.49 -9.30 -6.60
C ASP A 156 10.28 -8.16 -5.93
N ALA A 157 11.34 -7.65 -6.57
CA ALA A 157 12.15 -6.55 -6.06
C ALA A 157 11.37 -5.23 -5.97
N VAL A 158 10.48 -4.93 -6.93
CA VAL A 158 9.71 -3.67 -6.99
C VAL A 158 8.92 -3.42 -5.71
N GLY A 159 8.28 -4.46 -5.16
CA GLY A 159 7.48 -4.31 -3.96
C GLY A 159 8.30 -3.86 -2.76
N SER A 160 9.43 -4.52 -2.54
CA SER A 160 10.36 -4.23 -1.44
C SER A 160 11.06 -2.88 -1.61
N TYR A 161 11.46 -2.53 -2.84
CA TYR A 161 12.00 -1.21 -3.17
C TYR A 161 11.03 -0.09 -2.78
N LEU A 162 9.77 -0.20 -3.21
CA LEU A 162 8.75 0.80 -2.91
C LEU A 162 8.45 0.86 -1.41
N THR A 163 8.33 -0.28 -0.73
CA THR A 163 8.15 -0.31 0.73
C THR A 163 9.26 0.46 1.43
N TYR A 164 10.52 0.24 1.04
CA TYR A 164 11.66 0.96 1.60
C TYR A 164 11.60 2.47 1.35
N VAL A 165 11.38 2.89 0.10
CA VAL A 165 11.33 4.31 -0.28
C VAL A 165 10.21 5.05 0.45
N PHE A 166 9.02 4.45 0.57
CA PHE A 166 7.91 5.06 1.30
C PHE A 166 8.17 5.07 2.82
N ALA A 167 8.80 4.03 3.37
CA ALA A 167 9.19 3.99 4.78
C ALA A 167 10.17 5.11 5.16
N LEU A 168 11.13 5.45 4.27
CA LEU A 168 12.02 6.61 4.48
C LEU A 168 11.27 7.95 4.64
N HIS A 169 10.02 8.03 4.16
CA HIS A 169 9.17 9.20 4.28
C HIS A 169 8.07 9.05 5.35
N GLY A 170 8.13 8.01 6.19
CA GLY A 170 7.09 7.73 7.19
C GLY A 170 5.72 7.39 6.58
N ARG A 171 5.71 6.90 5.33
CA ARG A 171 4.49 6.62 4.57
C ARG A 171 4.33 5.13 4.31
N VAL A 172 3.07 4.70 4.26
CA VAL A 172 2.70 3.35 3.88
C VAL A 172 2.82 3.23 2.36
N ARG A 173 3.39 2.13 1.86
CA ARG A 173 3.45 1.87 0.42
C ARG A 173 2.04 1.82 -0.18
N PRO A 174 1.76 2.55 -1.28
CA PRO A 174 0.48 2.48 -1.98
C PRO A 174 0.26 1.10 -2.62
N TYR A 175 -1.01 0.70 -2.72
CA TYR A 175 -1.39 -0.32 -3.69
C TYR A 175 -0.92 0.09 -5.09
N ASN A 176 -0.48 -0.87 -5.91
CA ASN A 176 0.04 -0.57 -7.26
C ASN A 176 -0.94 0.28 -8.09
N LYS A 177 -2.26 0.05 -7.94
CA LYS A 177 -3.31 0.83 -8.63
C LYS A 177 -3.30 2.32 -8.27
N TYR A 178 -2.79 2.69 -7.10
CA TYR A 178 -2.70 4.07 -6.61
C TYR A 178 -1.29 4.66 -6.67
N LEU A 179 -0.25 3.90 -7.04
CA LEU A 179 1.13 4.39 -7.03
C LEU A 179 1.28 5.67 -7.90
N ALA A 180 0.74 5.65 -9.11
CA ALA A 180 0.79 6.81 -9.99
C ALA A 180 0.03 8.03 -9.44
N TRP A 181 -1.10 7.80 -8.78
CA TRP A 181 -1.88 8.86 -8.13
C TRP A 181 -1.11 9.44 -6.94
N GLU A 182 -0.53 8.58 -6.12
CA GLU A 182 0.23 8.92 -4.92
C GLU A 182 1.43 9.80 -5.24
N LEU A 183 2.21 9.44 -6.27
CA LEU A 183 3.38 10.22 -6.67
C LEU A 183 3.02 11.60 -7.26
N ARG A 184 1.85 11.75 -7.87
CA ARG A 184 1.39 13.04 -8.44
C ARG A 184 0.82 13.99 -7.40
N HIS A 185 0.02 13.47 -6.47
CA HIS A 185 -0.67 14.30 -5.47
C HIS A 185 0.16 14.50 -4.21
N HIS A 186 1.05 13.55 -3.90
CA HIS A 186 1.88 13.52 -2.71
C HIS A 186 3.31 13.15 -3.09
N PRO A 187 4.02 13.99 -3.87
CA PRO A 187 5.35 13.68 -4.39
C PRO A 187 6.35 13.37 -3.28
N LEU A 188 7.25 12.44 -3.56
CA LEU A 188 8.38 12.13 -2.69
C LEU A 188 9.45 13.22 -2.82
N SER A 189 10.34 13.30 -1.83
CA SER A 189 11.25 14.45 -1.65
C SER A 189 12.31 14.62 -2.75
N LEU A 190 12.57 13.58 -3.55
CA LEU A 190 13.66 13.58 -4.52
C LEU A 190 13.16 13.35 -5.96
N PRO A 191 13.79 14.00 -6.97
CA PRO A 191 13.36 13.89 -8.37
C PRO A 191 13.34 12.48 -8.94
N MET A 192 14.29 11.60 -8.57
CA MET A 192 14.31 10.22 -9.09
C MET A 192 13.13 9.36 -8.58
N TRP A 193 12.42 9.85 -7.57
CA TRP A 193 11.20 9.23 -7.04
C TRP A 193 9.93 9.97 -7.50
N SER A 194 10.04 10.90 -8.46
CA SER A 194 8.87 11.53 -9.06
C SER A 194 8.06 10.53 -9.90
N HIS A 195 6.83 10.91 -10.21
CA HIS A 195 5.97 10.14 -11.12
C HIS A 195 6.64 9.90 -12.48
N GLU A 196 7.28 10.93 -13.02
CA GLU A 196 7.87 10.97 -14.37
C GLU A 196 9.15 10.15 -14.48
N GLU A 197 9.94 10.06 -13.41
CA GLU A 197 11.21 9.32 -13.40
C GLU A 197 11.03 7.89 -12.90
N LEU A 198 10.25 7.68 -11.84
CA LEU A 198 10.17 6.38 -11.18
C LEU A 198 9.32 5.38 -11.96
N LEU A 199 8.14 5.76 -12.45
CA LEU A 199 7.25 4.79 -13.11
C LEU A 199 7.86 4.17 -14.38
N PRO A 200 8.47 4.93 -15.30
CA PRO A 200 9.13 4.34 -16.47
C PRO A 200 10.29 3.43 -16.07
N LEU A 201 11.02 3.76 -14.99
CA LEU A 201 12.09 2.92 -14.48
C LEU A 201 11.56 1.60 -13.90
N LEU A 202 10.45 1.63 -13.16
CA LEU A 202 9.79 0.42 -12.66
C LEU A 202 9.28 -0.46 -13.81
N GLU A 203 8.69 0.14 -14.84
CA GLU A 203 8.27 -0.59 -16.05
C GLU A 203 9.46 -1.27 -16.75
N ALA A 204 10.59 -0.57 -16.88
CA ALA A 204 11.81 -1.11 -17.47
C ALA A 204 12.39 -2.29 -16.69
N THR A 205 12.07 -2.46 -15.40
CA THR A 205 12.47 -3.66 -14.65
C THR A 205 11.78 -4.93 -15.15
N LEU A 206 10.66 -4.79 -15.88
CA LEU A 206 9.83 -5.89 -16.38
C LEU A 206 10.02 -6.16 -17.88
N SER A 207 10.96 -5.46 -18.52
CA SER A 207 11.14 -5.46 -19.97
C SER A 207 12.48 -6.13 -20.38
N PRO A 208 12.93 -6.07 -21.64
CA PRO A 208 14.30 -6.46 -22.00
C PRO A 208 15.40 -5.66 -21.29
N GLU A 209 15.08 -4.50 -20.71
CA GLU A 209 15.99 -3.63 -19.99
C GLU A 209 16.13 -3.98 -18.50
N THR A 210 15.56 -5.12 -18.04
CA THR A 210 15.51 -5.51 -16.62
C THR A 210 16.82 -5.31 -15.88
N ALA A 211 17.93 -5.84 -16.39
CA ALA A 211 19.20 -5.77 -15.69
C ALA A 211 19.72 -4.35 -15.53
N SER A 212 19.61 -3.50 -16.56
CA SER A 212 20.04 -2.10 -16.47
C SER A 212 19.12 -1.28 -15.56
N ALA A 213 17.81 -1.55 -15.59
CA ALA A 213 16.82 -0.89 -14.74
C ALA A 213 17.00 -1.26 -13.25
N VAL A 214 17.17 -2.54 -12.92
CA VAL A 214 17.44 -3.01 -11.55
C VAL A 214 18.73 -2.40 -11.01
N ARG A 215 19.78 -2.33 -11.84
CA ARG A 215 21.04 -1.66 -11.48
C ARG A 215 20.86 -0.17 -11.21
N ARG A 216 20.06 0.52 -12.02
CA ARG A 216 19.75 1.93 -11.80
C ARG A 216 19.01 2.14 -10.48
N LEU A 217 17.97 1.33 -10.20
CA LEU A 217 17.27 1.37 -8.91
C LEU A 217 18.23 1.18 -7.72
N LEU A 218 19.11 0.17 -7.79
CA LEU A 218 20.12 -0.09 -6.76
C LEU A 218 21.06 1.10 -6.56
N ASN A 219 21.67 1.59 -7.64
CA ASN A 219 22.68 2.64 -7.59
C ASN A 219 22.10 3.99 -7.15
N ASP A 220 20.86 4.30 -7.53
CA ASP A 220 20.18 5.52 -7.08
C ASP A 220 19.83 5.45 -5.59
N LEU A 221 19.42 4.25 -5.13
CA LEU A 221 18.99 4.00 -3.76
C LEU A 221 20.14 3.99 -2.74
N GLU A 222 21.25 3.34 -3.08
CA GLU A 222 22.32 3.03 -2.13
C GLU A 222 22.83 4.25 -1.35
N PRO A 223 23.16 5.39 -1.97
CA PRO A 223 23.63 6.57 -1.23
C PRO A 223 22.61 7.10 -0.22
N ARG A 224 21.30 6.96 -0.52
CA ARG A 224 20.21 7.43 0.36
C ARG A 224 20.02 6.45 1.51
N ALA A 225 20.14 5.16 1.24
CA ALA A 225 20.07 4.16 2.28
C ALA A 225 21.24 4.27 3.28
N ARG A 226 22.45 4.52 2.78
CA ARG A 226 23.61 4.84 3.63
C ARG A 226 23.38 6.11 4.45
N ALA A 227 22.87 7.18 3.84
CA ALA A 227 22.54 8.41 4.55
C ALA A 227 21.45 8.22 5.62
N ALA A 228 20.55 7.25 5.43
CA ALA A 228 19.52 6.85 6.40
C ALA A 228 20.04 5.90 7.49
N GLY A 229 21.32 5.52 7.48
CA GLY A 229 21.93 4.62 8.47
C GLY A 229 21.85 3.14 8.13
N HIS A 230 21.36 2.76 6.95
CA HIS A 230 21.21 1.37 6.51
C HIS A 230 22.38 0.89 5.62
N GLY A 231 23.58 1.42 5.84
CA GLY A 231 24.75 1.07 5.03
C GLY A 231 25.20 -0.38 5.21
N GLU A 232 25.04 -0.93 6.41
CA GLU A 232 25.45 -2.29 6.75
C GLU A 232 24.71 -3.35 5.90
N GLU A 233 23.46 -3.08 5.52
CA GLU A 233 22.68 -3.96 4.63
C GLU A 233 23.34 -4.14 3.26
N PHE A 234 24.04 -3.12 2.76
CA PHE A 234 24.83 -3.22 1.54
C PHE A 234 26.17 -3.90 1.81
N ASP A 235 26.84 -3.53 2.89
CA ASP A 235 28.18 -4.01 3.20
C ASP A 235 28.20 -5.53 3.45
N GLY A 236 27.09 -6.10 3.94
CA GLY A 236 26.91 -7.54 4.12
C GLY A 236 26.98 -8.38 2.83
N TRP A 237 26.84 -7.76 1.64
CA TRP A 237 26.93 -8.46 0.35
C TRP A 237 28.36 -8.62 -0.16
N GLY A 238 29.35 -7.90 0.39
CA GLY A 238 30.75 -8.00 -0.02
C GLY A 238 30.96 -7.88 -1.54
N ASP A 239 31.65 -8.86 -2.13
CA ASP A 239 31.99 -8.86 -3.57
C ASP A 239 30.76 -8.95 -4.48
N ASP A 240 29.66 -9.57 -4.03
CA ASP A 240 28.42 -9.65 -4.80
C ASP A 240 27.82 -8.25 -5.05
N LEU A 241 28.08 -7.28 -4.17
CA LEU A 241 27.62 -5.91 -4.37
C LEU A 241 28.31 -5.24 -5.56
N ALA A 242 29.58 -5.55 -5.84
CA ALA A 242 30.27 -5.03 -7.03
C ALA A 242 29.59 -5.52 -8.31
N PHE A 243 29.28 -6.83 -8.35
CA PHE A 243 28.50 -7.43 -9.43
C PHE A 243 27.11 -6.78 -9.57
N MET A 244 26.40 -6.56 -8.46
CA MET A 244 25.08 -5.93 -8.46
C MET A 244 25.14 -4.49 -8.99
N ARG A 245 26.20 -3.72 -8.70
CA ARG A 245 26.41 -2.37 -9.25
C ARG A 245 26.79 -2.37 -10.73
N GLY A 246 27.25 -3.50 -11.25
CA GLY A 246 27.76 -3.64 -12.61
C GLY A 246 29.23 -3.30 -12.79
N ARG A 247 30.03 -3.60 -11.77
CA ARG A 247 31.48 -3.46 -11.76
C ARG A 247 32.15 -4.82 -11.82
#